data_AF-A0AA35U7G1-F1
#
_entry.id   AF-A0AA35U7G1-F1
#
_cell.length_a   1.000
_cell.length_b   1.000
_cell.length_c   1.000
_cell.angle_alpha   90.00
_cell.angle_beta   90.00
_cell.angle_gamma   90.00
#
_symmetry.space_group_name_H-M   'P 1'
#
loop_
_entity.id
_entity.type
_entity.pdbx_description
1 polymer ?
#
loop_
_entity_poly.entity_id
_entity_poly.type
_entity_poly.pdbx_seq_one_letter_code
_entity_poly.pdbx_strand_id
1 'polypeptide(L)' 'MKTHHTSRYHSINNPKPSNVFKQELVTWERTRSGLRISRVERSFDTDRHSDNHISTPLPLPPHQV' A
#
# COMPACT_ATOMS: atom_id res chain seq x y z
N MET A 1 13.75 10.08 1.32
CA MET A 1 12.56 10.61 0.59
C MET A 1 11.32 10.15 1.33
N LYS A 2 10.37 11.04 1.66
CA LYS A 2 9.05 10.64 2.16
C LYS A 2 8.16 10.42 0.93
N THR A 3 7.84 9.17 0.63
CA THR A 3 6.86 8.82 -0.40
C THR A 3 5.50 9.32 0.09
N HIS A 4 5.00 10.41 -0.48
CA HIS A 4 3.64 10.87 -0.20
C HIS A 4 2.70 9.97 -0.99
N HIS A 5 2.07 9.01 -0.31
CA HIS A 5 1.00 8.22 -0.91
C HIS A 5 -0.20 9.13 -1.17
N THR A 6 -0.54 9.31 -2.43
CA THR A 6 -1.81 9.93 -2.82
C THR A 6 -2.82 8.83 -3.06
N SER A 7 -3.76 8.66 -2.13
CA SER A 7 -4.89 7.77 -2.31
C SER A 7 -5.81 8.31 -3.39
N ARG A 8 -6.28 7.45 -4.32
CA ARG A 8 -7.28 7.85 -5.31
C ARG A 8 -8.60 8.25 -4.64
N TYR A 9 -9.09 7.46 -3.68
CA TYR A 9 -10.29 7.80 -2.89
C TYR A 9 -9.99 8.03 -1.41
N HIS A 10 -10.72 8.95 -0.80
CA HIS A 10 -10.64 9.33 0.61
C HIS A 10 -12.02 9.82 1.07
N SER A 11 -12.44 9.47 2.27
CA SER A 11 -13.77 9.80 2.78
C SER A 11 -14.08 11.30 2.96
N ILE A 12 -13.13 12.20 2.70
CA ILE A 12 -13.28 13.64 2.95
C ILE A 12 -13.08 14.42 1.65
N ASN A 13 -11.92 14.26 1.01
CA ASN A 13 -11.55 15.08 -0.15
C ASN A 13 -11.93 14.45 -1.51
N ASN A 14 -12.14 13.14 -1.59
CA ASN A 14 -12.56 12.45 -2.81
C ASN A 14 -13.31 11.15 -2.48
N PRO A 15 -14.60 11.25 -2.12
CA PRO A 15 -15.37 10.10 -1.69
C PRO A 15 -15.43 9.02 -2.77
N LYS A 16 -15.43 7.77 -2.32
CA LYS A 16 -15.45 6.61 -3.21
C LYS A 16 -16.83 6.45 -3.87
N PRO A 17 -16.91 5.98 -5.13
CA PRO A 17 -18.14 5.47 -5.71
C PRO A 17 -18.74 4.34 -4.86
N SER A 18 -20.06 4.16 -4.90
CA SER A 18 -20.76 3.19 -4.02
C SER A 18 -20.23 1.76 -4.15
N ASN A 19 -19.80 1.35 -5.35
CA ASN A 19 -19.29 0.02 -5.67
C ASN A 19 -17.81 -0.21 -5.30
N VAL A 20 -17.09 0.80 -4.82
CA VAL A 20 -15.71 0.63 -4.33
C VAL A 20 -15.75 0.27 -2.85
N PHE A 21 -15.00 -0.73 -2.41
CA PHE A 21 -14.95 -1.13 -0.99
C PHE A 21 -13.53 -1.20 -0.43
N LYS A 22 -12.51 -1.28 -1.31
CA LYS A 22 -11.10 -1.32 -0.94
C LYS A 22 -10.24 -0.62 -1.99
N GLN A 23 -9.12 -0.05 -1.56
CA GLN A 23 -8.04 0.44 -2.42
C GLN A 23 -6.69 -0.01 -1.85
N GLU A 24 -5.76 -0.39 -2.71
CA GLU A 24 -4.42 -0.79 -2.31
C GLU A 24 -3.37 -0.02 -3.10
N LEU A 25 -2.32 0.46 -2.42
CA LEU A 25 -1.07 0.87 -3.05
C LEU A 25 0.00 -0.16 -2.69
N VAL A 26 0.61 -0.78 -3.71
CA VAL A 26 1.73 -1.71 -3.53
C VAL A 26 2.99 -1.08 -4.11
N THR A 27 4.03 -1.01 -3.30
CA THR A 27 5.36 -0.51 -3.68
C THR A 27 6.34 -1.65 -3.64
N TRP A 28 7.05 -1.85 -4.76
CA TRP A 28 8.12 -2.83 -4.89
C TRP A 28 9.44 -2.08 -5.00
N GLU A 29 10.36 -2.35 -4.09
CA GLU A 29 11.66 -1.67 -4.04
C GLU A 29 12.77 -2.69 -4.06
N ARG A 30 13.72 -2.51 -4.99
CA ARG A 30 15.01 -3.21 -4.93
C ARG A 30 15.92 -2.46 -3.99
N THR A 31 16.38 -3.13 -2.94
CA THR A 31 17.32 -2.62 -1.93
C THR A 31 18.66 -3.36 -2.06
N ARG A 32 19.65 -2.93 -1.28
CA ARG A 32 20.96 -3.63 -1.19
C ARG A 32 20.84 -5.03 -0.58
N SER A 33 19.83 -5.26 0.25
CA SER A 33 19.58 -6.53 0.95
C SER A 33 18.53 -7.41 0.28
N GLY A 34 17.85 -6.91 -0.75
CA GLY A 34 16.87 -7.68 -1.49
C GLY A 34 15.69 -6.92 -2.02
N LEU A 35 14.54 -7.58 -2.02
CA LEU A 35 13.28 -7.00 -2.45
C LEU A 35 12.50 -6.58 -1.20
N ARG A 36 12.00 -5.35 -1.18
CA ARG A 36 11.05 -4.89 -0.16
C ARG A 36 9.70 -4.66 -0.81
N ILE A 37 8.66 -5.23 -0.20
CA ILE A 37 7.28 -4.94 -0.58
C ILE A 37 6.65 -4.17 0.57
N SER A 38 6.10 -3.00 0.25
CA SER A 38 5.30 -2.22 1.17
C SER A 38 3.92 -2.01 0.56
N ARG A 39 2.88 -2.25 1.35
CA ARG A 39 1.49 -2.12 0.98
C ARG A 39 0.77 -1.16 1.93
N VAL A 40 -0.04 -0.28 1.36
CA VAL A 40 -1.03 0.51 2.08
C VAL A 40 -2.40 0.06 1.61
N GLU A 41 -3.19 -0.53 2.52
CA GLU A 41 -4.55 -0.95 2.26
C GLU A 41 -5.52 0.05 2.89
N ARG A 42 -6.41 0.63 2.08
CA ARG A 42 -7.50 1.46 2.55
C ARG A 42 -8.81 0.71 2.39
N SER A 43 -9.51 0.50 3.48
CA SER A 43 -10.86 -0.08 3.48
C SER A 43 -11.89 1.03 3.70
N PHE A 44 -13.03 0.94 3.03
CA PHE A 44 -14.11 1.91 3.15
C PHE A 44 -15.30 1.27 3.86
N ASP A 45 -15.80 1.95 4.89
CA ASP A 45 -17.04 1.61 5.56
C ASP A 45 -17.95 2.84 5.53
N THR A 46 -19.04 2.72 4.78
CA THR A 46 -20.10 3.73 4.62
C THR A 46 -19.54 5.15 4.38
N ASP A 47 -19.27 5.91 5.44
CA ASP A 47 -18.84 7.31 5.41
C ASP A 47 -17.36 7.52 5.81
N ARG A 48 -16.67 6.44 6.17
CA ARG A 48 -15.32 6.45 6.75
C ARG A 48 -14.40 5.53 5.98
N HIS A 49 -13.11 5.72 6.21
CA HIS A 49 -12.09 4.79 5.75
C HIS A 49 -11.10 4.49 6.87
N SER A 50 -10.45 3.34 6.76
CA SER A 50 -9.34 2.92 7.62
C SER A 50 -8.15 2.54 6.76
N ASP A 51 -6.96 2.94 7.21
CA ASP A 51 -5.70 2.64 6.54
C ASP A 51 -4.91 1.60 7.34
N ASN A 52 -4.43 0.58 6.64
CA ASN A 52 -3.52 -0.43 7.18
C ASN A 52 -2.20 -0.41 6.40
N HIS A 53 -1.09 -0.37 7.13
CA HIS A 53 0.25 -0.31 6.56
C HIS A 53 0.98 -1.63 6.82
N ILE A 54 1.28 -2.36 5.76
CA ILE A 54 1.99 -3.63 5.81
C ILE A 54 3.31 -3.47 5.06
N SER A 55 4.44 -3.77 5.69
CA SER A 55 5.74 -3.76 5.02
C SER A 55 6.52 -5.00 5.40
N THR A 56 6.81 -5.84 4.42
CA THR A 56 7.49 -7.11 4.64
C THR A 56 8.77 -7.15 3.79
N PRO A 57 9.96 -7.29 4.42
CA PRO A 57 11.17 -7.56 3.66
C PRO A 57 11.09 -8.97 3.06
N LEU A 58 11.41 -9.09 1.78
CA LEU A 58 11.63 -10.38 1.14
C LEU A 58 13.14 -10.63 1.07
N PRO A 59 13.66 -11.61 1.82
CA PRO A 59 15.07 -11.95 1.75
C PRO A 59 15.42 -12.37 0.32
N LEU A 60 16.61 -11.99 -0.15
CA LEU A 60 17.13 -12.57 -1.38
C LEU A 60 17.28 -14.08 -1.17
N PRO A 61 16.86 -14.91 -2.13
CA PRO A 61 17.32 -16.30 -2.13
C PRO A 61 18.87 -16.27 -2.10
N PRO A 62 19.51 -17.17 -1.34
CA PRO A 62 20.97 -17.24 -1.32
C PRO A 62 21.47 -17.35 -2.76
N HIS A 63 22.52 -16.59 -3.08
CA HIS A 63 23.21 -16.69 -4.36
C HIS A 63 23.50 -18.18 -4.63
N GLN A 64 22.83 -18.75 -5.63
CA GLN A 64 23.31 -19.99 -6.22
C GLN A 64 24.44 -19.59 -7.16
N VAL A 65 25.66 -19.81 -6.65
CA VAL A 65 26.99 -19.75 -7.28
C VAL A 65 27.57 -18.35 -7.50
#